data_AF-A0A538AZ54-F1
#
_entry.id   AF-A0A538AZ54-F1
#
_cell.length_a   1.000
_cell.length_b   1.000
_cell.length_c   1.000
_cell.angle_alpha   90.00
_cell.angle_beta   90.00
_cell.angle_gamma   90.00
#
_symmetry.space_group_name_H-M   'P 1'
#
loop_
_entity.id
_entity.type
_entity.pdbx_description
1 polymer ?
#
loop_
_entity_poly.entity_id
_entity_poly.type
_entity_poly.pdbx_seq_one_letter_code
_entity_poly.pdbx_strand_id
1 'polypeptide(L)'
;MAEYFDVHMMEETDHDEWLLEDLEVLGIPRSTALSRVPSDTVAALVGSQYYWLFHYHPVALLGYFAFMEGFPPKRELIDDLIERTGFPDAAFRTFELHGELDPGHQKELDRTIDELPLTPEQEKALGMSALNTAVLVTRSLQEVAGALPAGS
;
A
#
# COMPACT_ATOMS: atom_id res chain seq x y z
N MET A 1 2.02 13.97 14.73
CA MET A 1 1.89 13.90 13.25
C MET A 1 3.23 14.06 12.54
N ALA A 2 3.97 15.18 12.66
CA ALA A 2 5.24 15.33 11.95
C ALA A 2 6.27 14.25 12.31
N GLU A 3 6.49 14.01 13.61
CA GLU A 3 7.37 12.94 14.11
C GLU A 3 6.93 11.55 13.62
N TYR A 4 5.63 11.26 13.65
CA TYR A 4 5.09 10.01 13.10
C TYR A 4 5.41 9.86 11.61
N PHE A 5 5.27 10.92 10.81
CA PHE A 5 5.64 10.87 9.39
C PHE A 5 7.15 10.69 9.16
N ASP A 6 8.00 11.28 10.00
CA ASP A 6 9.45 11.10 9.88
C ASP A 6 9.85 9.64 10.17
N VAL A 7 9.28 9.04 11.21
CA VAL A 7 9.52 7.62 11.56
C VAL A 7 9.00 6.71 10.44
N HIS A 8 7.73 6.89 10.05
CA HIS A 8 7.09 6.06 9.03
C HIS A 8 7.78 6.15 7.67
N MET A 9 8.31 7.33 7.30
CA MET A 9 9.10 7.48 6.07
C MET A 9 10.41 6.67 6.10
N MET A 10 11.05 6.55 7.27
CA MET A 10 12.23 5.70 7.42
C MET A 10 11.87 4.22 7.33
N GLU A 11 10.72 3.82 7.88
CA GLU A 11 10.23 2.44 7.83
C GLU A 11 9.84 2.01 6.41
N GLU A 12 9.23 2.91 5.62
CA GLU A 12 8.85 2.64 4.23
C GLU A 12 10.01 2.74 3.21
N THR A 13 11.22 3.06 3.68
CA THR A 13 12.40 3.16 2.81
C THR A 13 12.77 1.77 2.24
N ASP A 14 13.15 1.72 0.96
CA ASP A 14 13.55 0.52 0.21
C ASP A 14 12.42 -0.51 -0.09
N HIS A 15 11.17 -0.25 0.30
CA HIS A 15 10.02 -1.11 -0.03
C HIS A 15 9.86 -1.33 -1.54
N ASP A 16 10.15 -0.31 -2.35
CA ASP A 16 10.12 -0.39 -3.81
C ASP A 16 11.25 -1.27 -4.36
N GLU A 17 12.45 -1.21 -3.78
CA GLU A 17 13.56 -2.07 -4.16
C GLU A 17 13.29 -3.55 -3.81
N TRP A 18 12.68 -3.84 -2.66
CA TRP A 18 12.29 -5.22 -2.32
C TRP A 18 11.28 -5.79 -3.33
N LEU A 19 10.30 -4.98 -3.74
CA LEU A 19 9.33 -5.38 -4.76
C LEU A 19 10.00 -5.66 -6.11
N LEU A 20 11.01 -4.86 -6.47
CA LEU A 20 11.77 -5.06 -7.70
C LEU A 20 12.60 -6.35 -7.65
N GLU A 21 13.19 -6.68 -6.49
CA GLU A 21 13.90 -7.94 -6.27
C GLU A 21 12.97 -9.16 -6.38
N ASP A 22 11.75 -9.07 -5.82
CA ASP A 22 10.72 -10.12 -5.97
C ASP A 22 10.37 -10.37 -7.46
N LEU A 23 10.23 -9.30 -8.25
CA LEU A 23 9.99 -9.40 -9.69
C LEU A 23 11.16 -10.06 -10.44
N GLU A 24 12.40 -9.78 -10.04
CA GLU A 24 13.59 -10.39 -10.64
C GLU A 24 13.68 -11.90 -10.33
N VAL A 25 13.24 -12.35 -9.15
CA VAL A 25 13.09 -13.78 -8.83
C VAL A 25 12.11 -14.46 -9.79
N LEU A 26 11.08 -13.74 -10.24
CA LEU A 26 10.13 -14.21 -11.26
C LEU A 26 10.65 -14.06 -12.70
N GLY A 27 11.89 -13.61 -12.88
CA GLY A 27 12.52 -13.40 -14.19
C GLY A 27 12.05 -12.14 -14.92
N ILE A 28 11.39 -11.20 -14.23
CA ILE A 28 10.97 -9.91 -14.77
C ILE A 28 12.09 -8.90 -14.50
N PRO A 29 12.80 -8.39 -15.53
CA PRO A 29 13.87 -7.43 -15.31
C PRO A 29 13.35 -6.13 -14.70
N ARG A 30 14.11 -5.54 -13.77
CA ARG A 30 13.78 -4.25 -13.14
C ARG A 30 13.48 -3.12 -14.13
N SER A 31 14.24 -3.06 -15.23
CA SER A 31 14.03 -2.09 -16.32
C SER A 31 12.67 -2.23 -17.01
N THR A 32 12.13 -3.45 -17.08
CA THR A 32 10.78 -3.71 -17.61
C THR A 32 9.74 -3.11 -16.67
N ALA A 33 9.87 -3.31 -15.35
CA ALA A 33 8.94 -2.71 -14.39
C ALA A 33 8.98 -1.17 -14.42
N LEU A 34 10.19 -0.60 -14.36
CA LEU A 34 10.41 0.85 -14.28
C LEU A 34 10.03 1.63 -15.56
N SER A 35 9.97 0.96 -16.72
CA SER A 35 9.60 1.61 -17.98
C SER A 35 8.10 1.61 -18.26
N ARG A 36 7.29 0.96 -17.42
CA ARG A 36 5.83 0.90 -17.62
C ARG A 36 5.19 2.22 -17.24
N VAL A 37 4.25 2.66 -18.08
CA VAL A 37 3.27 3.67 -17.70
C VAL A 37 2.31 3.01 -16.70
N PRO A 38 2.05 3.60 -15.53
CA PRO A 38 1.08 3.06 -14.58
C PRO A 38 -0.33 3.04 -15.19
N SER A 39 -1.19 2.14 -14.71
CA SER A 39 -2.61 2.17 -15.12
C SER A 39 -3.28 3.45 -14.63
N ASP A 40 -4.38 3.85 -15.27
CA ASP A 40 -5.15 5.02 -14.86
C ASP A 40 -5.59 4.92 -13.39
N THR A 41 -5.91 3.72 -12.91
CA THR A 41 -6.29 3.49 -11.50
C THR A 41 -5.12 3.69 -10.55
N VAL A 42 -3.93 3.17 -10.86
CA VAL A 42 -2.73 3.39 -10.03
C VAL A 42 -2.34 4.86 -10.04
N ALA A 43 -2.37 5.51 -11.21
CA ALA A 43 -2.11 6.94 -11.33
C ALA A 43 -3.12 7.78 -10.52
N ALA A 44 -4.40 7.40 -10.53
CA ALA A 44 -5.43 8.05 -9.72
C ALA A 44 -5.24 7.82 -8.21
N LEU A 45 -4.83 6.61 -7.79
CA LEU A 45 -4.54 6.30 -6.39
C LEU A 45 -3.41 7.16 -5.85
N VAL A 46 -2.28 7.21 -6.55
CA VAL A 46 -1.13 8.04 -6.16
C VAL A 46 -1.50 9.52 -6.24
N GLY A 47 -2.11 9.94 -7.35
CA GLY A 47 -2.47 11.33 -7.59
C GLY A 47 -3.44 11.91 -6.56
N SER A 48 -4.40 11.12 -6.06
CA SER A 48 -5.32 11.60 -5.02
C SER A 48 -4.60 11.88 -3.71
N GLN A 49 -3.60 11.07 -3.31
CA GLN A 49 -2.83 11.33 -2.09
C GLN A 49 -2.01 12.61 -2.20
N TYR A 50 -1.36 12.82 -3.35
CA TYR A 50 -0.65 14.08 -3.63
C TYR A 50 -1.61 15.28 -3.59
N TYR A 51 -2.81 15.16 -4.18
CA TYR A 51 -3.78 16.24 -4.15
C TYR A 51 -4.21 16.59 -2.73
N TRP A 52 -4.58 15.58 -1.93
CA TRP A 52 -4.97 15.79 -0.54
C TRP A 52 -3.87 16.44 0.29
N LEU A 53 -2.64 15.93 0.16
CA LEU A 53 -1.46 16.38 0.89
C LEU A 53 -1.10 17.84 0.55
N PHE A 54 -0.98 18.17 -0.74
CA PHE A 54 -0.45 19.46 -1.19
C PHE A 54 -1.50 20.55 -1.38
N HIS A 55 -2.78 20.19 -1.55
CA HIS A 55 -3.83 21.14 -1.91
C HIS A 55 -5.00 21.21 -0.92
N TYR A 56 -5.04 20.35 0.09
CA TYR A 56 -6.07 20.40 1.11
C TYR A 56 -5.50 20.43 2.53
N HIS A 57 -5.08 19.28 3.04
CA HIS A 57 -4.56 19.17 4.41
C HIS A 57 -3.82 17.83 4.61
N PRO A 58 -2.61 17.82 5.22
CA PRO A 58 -1.79 16.61 5.40
C PRO A 58 -2.45 15.50 6.22
N VAL A 59 -3.38 15.84 7.13
CA VAL A 59 -4.15 14.84 7.91
C VAL A 59 -4.86 13.81 7.03
N ALA A 60 -5.22 14.16 5.79
CA ALA A 60 -5.89 13.25 4.89
C ALA A 60 -5.00 12.05 4.51
N LEU A 61 -3.67 12.20 4.57
CA LEU A 61 -2.74 11.10 4.32
C LEU A 61 -2.88 9.97 5.36
N LEU A 62 -3.25 10.30 6.61
CA LEU A 62 -3.52 9.32 7.65
C LEU A 62 -4.69 8.40 7.30
N GLY A 63 -5.64 8.87 6.48
CA GLY A 63 -6.73 8.04 5.97
C GLY A 63 -6.26 6.99 4.96
N TYR A 64 -5.26 7.31 4.14
CA TYR A 64 -4.62 6.35 3.24
C TYR A 64 -3.86 5.29 4.04
N PHE A 65 -3.06 5.71 5.01
CA PHE A 65 -2.34 4.79 5.92
C PHE A 65 -3.30 3.88 6.68
N ALA A 66 -4.41 4.40 7.20
CA ALA A 66 -5.39 3.60 7.95
C ALA A 66 -5.98 2.45 7.12
N PHE A 67 -6.09 2.63 5.79
CA PHE A 67 -6.52 1.56 4.91
C PHE A 67 -5.39 0.59 4.57
N MET A 68 -4.19 1.09 4.28
CA MET A 68 -3.05 0.26 3.84
C MET A 68 -2.45 -0.56 4.98
N GLU A 69 -2.26 0.04 6.15
CA GLU A 69 -1.67 -0.60 7.34
C GLU A 69 -2.66 -1.48 8.10
N GLY A 70 -3.96 -1.29 7.91
CA GLY A 70 -5.00 -2.01 8.66
C GLY A 70 -5.10 -3.50 8.34
N PHE A 71 -4.47 -3.96 7.26
CA PHE A 71 -4.59 -5.33 6.76
C PHE A 71 -3.27 -5.88 6.20
N PRO A 72 -2.22 -6.03 7.03
CA PRO A 72 -0.94 -6.55 6.57
C PRO A 72 -1.09 -7.98 6.01
N PRO A 73 -0.30 -8.36 4.99
CA PRO A 73 -0.28 -9.72 4.47
C PRO A 73 0.06 -10.71 5.59
N LYS A 74 -0.76 -11.73 5.76
CA LYS A 74 -0.47 -12.80 6.73
C LYS A 74 0.26 -13.94 6.04
N ARG A 75 1.05 -14.70 6.81
CA ARG A 75 1.76 -15.87 6.29
C ARG A 75 0.83 -16.85 5.59
N GLU A 76 -0.40 -17.05 6.09
CA GLU A 76 -1.37 -17.95 5.48
C GLU A 76 -1.81 -17.51 4.07
N LEU A 77 -1.86 -16.19 3.81
CA LEU A 77 -2.14 -15.67 2.46
C LEU A 77 -0.96 -15.93 1.52
N ILE A 78 0.27 -15.74 2.02
CA ILE A 78 1.48 -15.97 1.23
C ILE A 78 1.59 -17.44 0.85
N ASP A 79 1.36 -18.36 1.80
CA ASP A 79 1.39 -19.79 1.55
C ASP A 79 0.32 -20.22 0.51
N ASP A 80 -0.91 -19.67 0.57
CA ASP A 80 -1.96 -19.90 -0.45
C ASP A 80 -1.53 -19.39 -1.83
N LEU A 81 -0.90 -18.21 -1.90
CA LEU A 81 -0.40 -17.66 -3.16
C LEU A 81 0.72 -18.51 -3.75
N ILE A 82 1.65 -19.01 -2.93
CA ILE A 82 2.72 -19.91 -3.35
C ILE A 82 2.11 -21.20 -3.93
N GLU A 83 1.18 -21.83 -3.21
CA GLU A 83 0.52 -23.07 -3.65
C GLU A 83 -0.21 -22.86 -4.99
N ARG A 84 -0.93 -21.75 -5.14
CA ARG A 84 -1.76 -21.49 -6.32
C ARG A 84 -0.98 -21.00 -7.54
N THR A 85 0.15 -20.34 -7.35
CA THR A 85 0.96 -19.79 -8.46
C THR A 85 2.13 -20.70 -8.84
N GLY A 86 2.61 -21.53 -7.92
CA GLY A 86 3.85 -22.29 -8.07
C GLY A 86 5.12 -21.43 -8.08
N PHE A 87 5.01 -20.15 -7.71
CA PHE A 87 6.15 -19.26 -7.58
C PHE A 87 6.99 -19.58 -6.34
N PRO A 88 8.31 -19.34 -6.37
CA PRO A 88 9.16 -19.58 -5.22
C PRO A 88 8.78 -18.65 -4.07
N ASP A 89 8.94 -19.14 -2.84
CA ASP A 89 8.75 -18.37 -1.59
C ASP A 89 9.51 -17.02 -1.62
N ALA A 90 10.72 -17.02 -2.18
CA ALA A 90 11.56 -15.83 -2.34
C ALA A 90 10.97 -14.73 -3.26
N ALA A 91 9.90 -14.99 -4.01
CA ALA A 91 9.18 -13.99 -4.81
C ALA A 91 8.09 -13.24 -4.03
N PHE A 92 7.91 -13.58 -2.75
CA PHE A 92 6.94 -12.97 -1.86
C PHE A 92 7.61 -12.27 -0.66
N ARG A 93 8.91 -11.99 -0.76
CA ARG A 93 9.69 -11.41 0.34
C ARG A 93 9.13 -10.07 0.78
N THR A 94 8.65 -9.24 -0.15
CA THR A 94 8.03 -7.95 0.20
C THR A 94 6.80 -8.14 1.08
N PHE A 95 5.94 -9.13 0.78
CA PHE A 95 4.77 -9.41 1.63
C PHE A 95 5.17 -9.97 3.00
N GLU A 96 6.21 -10.81 3.06
CA GLU A 96 6.70 -11.35 4.31
C GLU A 96 7.33 -10.25 5.18
N LEU A 97 8.26 -9.46 4.63
CA LEU A 97 8.89 -8.36 5.35
C LEU A 97 7.84 -7.35 5.82
N HIS A 98 6.89 -6.97 4.97
CA HIS A 98 5.84 -6.03 5.37
C HIS A 98 4.90 -6.62 6.44
N GLY A 99 4.62 -7.93 6.39
CA GLY A 99 3.80 -8.63 7.38
C GLY A 99 4.49 -8.89 8.72
N GLU A 100 5.80 -9.15 8.71
CA GLU A 100 6.60 -9.42 9.91
C GLU A 100 7.11 -8.14 10.58
N LEU A 101 7.43 -7.10 9.80
CA LEU A 101 7.91 -5.84 10.34
C LEU A 101 6.83 -5.12 11.15
N ASP A 102 5.53 -5.33 10.87
CA ASP A 102 4.54 -4.43 11.48
C ASP A 102 3.16 -4.90 11.94
N PRO A 103 3.08 -5.63 13.07
CA PRO A 103 1.83 -5.75 13.83
C PRO A 103 1.46 -4.46 14.62
N GLY A 104 2.29 -3.41 14.59
CA GLY A 104 2.22 -2.23 15.45
C GLY A 104 1.65 -0.99 14.77
N HIS A 105 1.86 -0.83 13.47
CA HIS A 105 1.57 0.34 12.63
C HIS A 105 0.15 0.81 12.83
N GLN A 106 -0.81 -0.12 12.72
CA GLN A 106 -2.22 0.20 12.97
C GLN A 106 -2.44 0.82 14.36
N LYS A 107 -1.82 0.28 15.42
CA LYS A 107 -1.98 0.80 16.79
C LYS A 107 -1.28 2.14 16.96
N GLU A 108 -0.13 2.33 16.32
CA GLU A 108 0.61 3.58 16.39
C GLU A 108 -0.08 4.70 15.62
N LEU A 109 -0.65 4.37 14.46
CA LEU A 109 -1.50 5.23 13.67
C LEU A 109 -2.78 5.58 14.43
N ASP A 110 -3.49 4.60 14.99
CA ASP A 110 -4.71 4.83 15.79
C ASP A 110 -4.41 5.79 16.95
N ARG A 111 -3.35 5.53 17.71
CA ARG A 111 -2.88 6.43 18.79
C ARG A 111 -2.56 7.83 18.24
N THR A 112 -1.86 7.91 17.11
CA THR A 112 -1.50 9.19 16.49
C THR A 112 -2.73 9.98 16.09
N ILE A 113 -3.76 9.33 15.55
CA ILE A 113 -5.03 9.97 15.18
C ILE A 113 -5.76 10.45 16.44
N ASP A 114 -5.88 9.59 17.46
CA ASP A 114 -6.59 9.90 18.71
C ASP A 114 -5.97 11.07 19.49
N GLU A 115 -4.66 11.28 19.38
CA GLU A 115 -3.94 12.38 20.03
C GLU A 115 -4.07 13.73 19.29
N LEU A 116 -4.53 13.74 18.03
CA LEU A 116 -4.65 14.96 17.27
C LEU A 116 -5.94 15.72 17.62
N PRO A 117 -5.88 17.04 17.84
CA PRO A 117 -7.06 17.87 18.05
C PRO A 117 -7.76 18.17 16.71
N LEU A 118 -8.34 17.14 16.10
CA LEU A 118 -8.97 17.26 14.78
C LEU A 118 -10.24 18.11 14.84
N THR A 119 -10.38 18.98 13.84
CA THR A 119 -11.67 19.62 13.53
C THR A 119 -12.59 18.64 12.80
N PRO A 120 -13.92 18.83 12.85
CA PRO A 120 -14.87 17.99 12.08
C PRO A 120 -14.54 17.93 10.57
N GLU A 121 -14.02 19.02 10.02
CA GLU A 121 -13.60 19.10 8.61
C GLU A 121 -12.36 18.23 8.31
N GLN A 122 -11.44 18.12 9.27
CA GLN A 122 -10.24 17.28 9.16
C GLN A 122 -10.57 15.80 9.36
N GLU A 123 -11.45 15.45 10.31
CA GLU A 123 -11.96 14.08 10.47
C GLU A 123 -12.66 13.61 9.20
N LYS A 124 -13.50 14.47 8.61
CA LYS A 124 -14.16 14.19 7.34
C LYS A 124 -13.15 13.96 6.21
N ALA A 125 -12.10 14.77 6.13
CA ALA A 125 -11.08 14.61 5.10
C ALA A 125 -10.28 13.31 5.25
N LEU A 126 -9.92 12.94 6.48
CA LEU A 126 -9.31 11.65 6.80
C LEU A 126 -10.21 10.50 6.34
N GLY A 127 -11.48 10.50 6.73
CA GLY A 127 -12.44 9.45 6.34
C GLY A 127 -12.67 9.37 4.83
N MET A 128 -12.76 10.52 4.14
CA MET A 128 -12.91 10.55 2.68
C MET A 128 -11.67 10.02 1.96
N SER A 129 -10.47 10.30 2.48
CA SER A 129 -9.22 9.76 1.95
C SER A 129 -9.17 8.24 2.10
N ALA A 130 -9.55 7.71 3.28
CA ALA A 130 -9.62 6.27 3.51
C ALA A 130 -10.60 5.56 2.57
N LEU A 131 -11.81 6.11 2.41
CA LEU A 131 -12.81 5.55 1.49
C LEU A 131 -12.38 5.62 0.03
N ASN A 132 -11.74 6.72 -0.38
CA ASN A 132 -11.21 6.85 -1.74
C ASN A 132 -10.11 5.82 -2.00
N THR A 133 -9.21 5.63 -1.04
CA THR A 133 -8.15 4.62 -1.08
C THR A 133 -8.74 3.22 -1.22
N ALA A 134 -9.74 2.87 -0.39
CA ALA A 134 -10.41 1.57 -0.47
C ALA A 134 -10.99 1.28 -1.86
N VAL A 135 -11.65 2.27 -2.48
CA VAL A 135 -12.20 2.15 -3.83
C VAL A 135 -11.10 1.93 -4.87
N LEU A 136 -10.03 2.72 -4.83
CA LEU A 136 -8.98 2.68 -5.85
C LEU A 136 -8.10 1.43 -5.72
N VAL A 137 -7.75 1.01 -4.50
CA VAL A 137 -7.03 -0.26 -4.26
C VAL A 137 -7.87 -1.47 -4.68
N THR A 138 -9.18 -1.47 -4.38
CA THR A 138 -10.06 -2.55 -4.85
C THR A 138 -10.09 -2.62 -6.37
N ARG A 139 -10.14 -1.47 -7.05
CA ARG A 139 -10.10 -1.40 -8.52
C ARG A 139 -8.76 -1.88 -9.07
N SER A 140 -7.63 -1.52 -8.46
CA SER A 140 -6.32 -1.96 -8.93
C SER A 140 -6.17 -3.48 -8.81
N LEU A 141 -6.67 -4.08 -7.73
CA LEU A 141 -6.71 -5.54 -7.57
C LEU A 141 -7.59 -6.21 -8.64
N GLN A 142 -8.74 -5.61 -8.96
CA GLN A 142 -9.63 -6.09 -10.03
C GLN A 142 -8.98 -5.98 -11.41
N GLU A 143 -8.21 -4.92 -11.68
CA GLU A 143 -7.45 -4.77 -12.93
C GLU A 143 -6.43 -5.89 -13.10
N VAL A 144 -5.69 -6.21 -12.04
CA VAL A 144 -4.73 -7.32 -12.05
C VAL A 144 -5.46 -8.65 -12.29
N ALA A 145 -6.55 -8.91 -11.56
CA ALA A 145 -7.31 -10.15 -11.70
C ALA A 145 -7.95 -10.30 -13.08
N GLY A 146 -8.43 -9.20 -13.68
CA GLY A 146 -9.04 -9.17 -15.01
C GLY A 146 -8.04 -9.22 -16.17
N ALA A 147 -6.79 -8.84 -15.93
CA ALA A 147 -5.70 -8.97 -16.90
C ALA A 147 -5.18 -10.40 -17.06
N LEU A 148 -5.52 -11.30 -16.13
CA LEU A 148 -5.21 -12.72 -16.24
C LEU A 148 -6.14 -13.37 -17.28
N PRO A 149 -5.61 -14.07 -18.29
CA PRO A 149 -6.46 -14.80 -19.23
C PRO A 149 -7.31 -15.82 -18.47
N ALA A 150 -8.61 -15.86 -18.76
CA ALA A 150 -9.50 -16.87 -18.20
C ALA A 150 -8.98 -18.25 -18.62
N GLY A 151 -8.47 -19.01 -17.63
CA GLY A 151 -8.00 -20.40 -17.69
C GLY A 151 -7.70 -20.99 -19.07
N SER A 152 -6.42 -21.10 -19.42
CA SER A 152 -5.91 -22.05 -20.42
C SER A 152 -5.82 -23.46 -19.85
#